data_AF-A0A841LVQ2-F1
#
_entry.id   AF-A0A841LVQ2-F1
#
_cell.length_a   1.000
_cell.length_b   1.000
_cell.length_c   1.000
_cell.angle_alpha   90.00
_cell.angle_beta   90.00
_cell.angle_gamma   90.00
#
_symmetry.space_group_name_H-M   'P 1'
#
loop_
_entity.id
_entity.type
_entity.pdbx_description
1 polymer ?
#
loop_
_entity_poly.entity_id
_entity_poly.type
_entity_poly.pdbx_seq_one_letter_code
_entity_poly.pdbx_strand_id
1 'polypeptide(L)'
;MACSALRIERSLYTYKHKRGEQAALSLRIKEICEARVRYGYRRVHVLLRREGWEINMKRTRRLYNELGLQLRNKTPKRRVKAKLRQDRQEITHSNQVWAMDFVHDQLATGKKIRVLTIVDTHSRYSPATDPRFNYRGEDVVQTLERVCREVGYPKSIRVDNGSEFISKDLDL
;
A
#
# COMPACT_ATOMS: atom_id res chain seq x y z
N MET A 1 -10.39 -13.98 -64.66
CA MET A 1 -8.97 -13.62 -64.81
C MET A 1 -8.78 -12.13 -64.49
N ALA A 2 -8.60 -11.77 -63.22
CA ALA A 2 -8.43 -10.36 -62.80
C ALA A 2 -7.39 -10.22 -61.67
N CYS A 3 -7.37 -11.15 -60.71
CA CYS A 3 -6.44 -11.10 -59.57
C CYS A 3 -4.96 -11.36 -59.95
N SER A 4 -4.68 -12.10 -61.03
CA SER A 4 -3.31 -12.34 -61.51
C SER A 4 -2.66 -11.09 -62.11
N ALA A 5 -3.45 -10.18 -62.66
CA ALA A 5 -2.94 -8.95 -63.28
C ALA A 5 -2.55 -7.89 -62.22
N LEU A 6 -3.20 -7.93 -61.05
CA LEU A 6 -3.01 -6.92 -60.01
C LEU A 6 -2.03 -7.33 -58.90
N ARG A 7 -1.45 -8.54 -58.91
CA ARG A 7 -0.53 -9.08 -57.88
C ARG A 7 -1.03 -8.88 -56.43
N ILE A 8 -2.33 -8.99 -56.21
CA ILE A 8 -2.95 -8.89 -54.88
C ILE A 8 -3.40 -10.28 -54.45
N GLU A 9 -3.08 -10.67 -53.20
CA GLU A 9 -3.57 -11.93 -52.63
C GLU A 9 -5.10 -11.97 -52.57
N ARG A 10 -5.69 -13.14 -52.85
CA ARG A 10 -7.16 -13.37 -52.79
C ARG A 10 -7.76 -13.03 -51.41
N SER A 11 -6.97 -13.10 -50.34
CA SER A 11 -7.33 -12.74 -48.96
C SER A 11 -7.79 -11.29 -48.83
N LEU A 12 -7.24 -10.37 -49.64
CA LEU A 12 -7.61 -8.96 -49.65
C LEU A 12 -8.95 -8.71 -50.37
N TYR A 13 -9.36 -9.62 -51.26
CA TYR A 13 -10.62 -9.49 -52.02
C TYR A 13 -11.86 -9.77 -51.15
N THR A 14 -11.72 -10.57 -50.09
CA THR A 14 -12.77 -10.85 -49.10
C THR A 14 -12.75 -9.91 -47.90
N TYR A 15 -11.68 -9.11 -47.75
CA TYR A 15 -11.53 -8.19 -46.63
C TYR A 15 -12.45 -6.98 -46.78
N LYS A 16 -13.57 -6.98 -46.04
CA LYS A 16 -14.41 -5.79 -45.86
C LYS A 16 -13.91 -4.96 -44.68
N HIS A 17 -13.49 -3.72 -44.94
CA HIS A 17 -13.02 -2.78 -43.92
C HIS A 17 -14.16 -2.39 -42.95
N LYS A 18 -14.20 -2.98 -41.74
CA LYS A 18 -15.26 -2.76 -40.72
C LYS A 18 -15.11 -1.44 -39.94
N ARG A 19 -15.00 -0.30 -40.64
CA ARG A 19 -14.81 1.03 -40.01
C ARG A 19 -16.03 1.48 -39.19
N GLY A 20 -17.25 1.17 -39.65
CA GLY A 20 -18.50 1.59 -39.01
C GLY A 20 -18.76 0.94 -37.64
N GLU A 21 -18.55 -0.37 -37.51
CA GLU A 21 -18.76 -1.09 -36.24
C GLU A 21 -17.84 -0.59 -35.11
N GLN A 22 -16.62 -0.15 -35.45
CA GLN A 22 -15.65 0.33 -34.46
C GLN A 22 -16.03 1.71 -33.92
N ALA A 23 -16.59 2.60 -34.75
CA ALA A 23 -17.02 3.93 -34.34
C ALA A 23 -18.19 3.85 -33.35
N ALA A 24 -19.23 3.08 -33.66
CA ALA A 24 -20.39 2.89 -32.79
C ALA A 24 -20.00 2.25 -31.44
N LEU A 25 -19.13 1.24 -31.47
CA LEU A 25 -18.65 0.59 -30.26
C LEU A 25 -17.77 1.51 -29.39
N SER A 26 -16.92 2.31 -30.02
CA SER A 26 -16.07 3.29 -29.31
C SER A 26 -16.92 4.39 -28.65
N LEU A 27 -17.96 4.87 -29.35
CA LEU A 27 -18.90 5.85 -28.80
C LEU A 27 -19.62 5.27 -27.58
N ARG A 28 -20.16 4.04 -27.69
CA ARG A 28 -20.86 3.41 -26.57
C ARG A 28 -19.96 3.17 -25.35
N ILE A 29 -18.70 2.79 -25.58
CA ILE A 29 -17.71 2.67 -24.50
C ILE A 29 -17.51 4.00 -23.77
N LYS A 30 -17.46 5.13 -24.50
CA LYS A 30 -17.35 6.47 -23.89
C LYS A 30 -18.58 6.80 -23.05
N GLU A 31 -19.78 6.61 -23.57
CA GLU A 31 -21.04 6.87 -22.84
C GLU A 31 -21.12 6.09 -21.52
N ILE A 32 -20.74 4.81 -21.53
CA ILE A 32 -20.71 3.98 -20.31
C ILE A 32 -19.70 4.54 -19.30
N CYS A 33 -18.52 4.98 -19.77
CA CYS A 33 -17.48 5.52 -18.90
C CYS A 33 -17.82 6.91 -18.36
N GLU A 34 -18.53 7.74 -19.11
CA GLU A 34 -19.05 9.04 -18.67
C GLU A 34 -20.12 8.85 -17.58
N ALA A 35 -21.08 7.94 -17.78
CA ALA A 35 -22.10 7.65 -16.78
C ALA A 35 -21.53 6.96 -15.52
N ARG A 36 -20.46 6.16 -15.67
CA ARG A 36 -19.89 5.33 -14.60
C ARG A 36 -18.35 5.42 -14.56
N VAL A 37 -17.86 6.59 -14.16
CA VAL A 37 -16.43 6.97 -14.14
C VAL A 37 -15.49 5.98 -13.42
N ARG A 38 -15.99 5.11 -12.50
CA ARG A 38 -15.16 4.12 -11.79
C ARG A 38 -15.10 2.74 -12.46
N TYR A 39 -15.69 2.57 -13.64
CA TYR A 39 -15.76 1.25 -14.28
C TYR A 39 -14.51 0.99 -15.12
N GLY A 40 -13.80 -0.09 -14.77
CA GLY A 40 -12.73 -0.64 -15.61
C GLY A 40 -13.28 -1.39 -16.82
N TYR A 41 -12.41 -1.66 -17.81
CA TYR A 41 -12.79 -2.35 -19.06
C TYR A 41 -13.58 -3.65 -18.86
N ARG A 42 -13.33 -4.41 -17.77
CA ARG A 42 -14.08 -5.64 -17.45
C ARG A 42 -15.56 -5.37 -17.18
N ARG A 43 -15.87 -4.31 -16.42
CA ARG A 43 -17.26 -3.92 -16.14
C ARG A 43 -17.94 -3.35 -17.37
N VAL A 44 -17.22 -2.55 -18.15
CA VAL A 44 -17.69 -2.02 -19.44
C VAL A 44 -18.04 -3.17 -20.39
N HIS A 45 -17.21 -4.21 -20.47
CA HIS A 45 -17.46 -5.38 -21.29
C HIS A 45 -18.74 -6.13 -20.90
N VAL A 46 -19.00 -6.31 -19.60
CA VAL A 46 -20.23 -6.97 -19.13
C VAL A 46 -21.47 -6.16 -19.53
N LEU A 47 -21.42 -4.82 -19.44
CA LEU A 47 -22.52 -3.96 -19.88
C LEU A 47 -22.76 -4.06 -21.39
N LEU A 48 -21.68 -4.03 -22.19
CA LEU A 48 -21.78 -4.22 -23.64
C LEU A 48 -22.38 -5.59 -23.98
N ARG A 49 -22.01 -6.67 -23.28
CA ARG A 49 -22.62 -8.00 -23.48
C ARG A 49 -24.10 -8.02 -23.14
N ARG A 50 -24.53 -7.31 -22.09
CA ARG A 50 -25.95 -7.18 -21.71
C ARG A 50 -26.76 -6.38 -22.73
N GLU A 51 -26.13 -5.43 -23.39
CA GLU A 51 -26.72 -4.63 -24.48
C GLU A 51 -26.71 -5.38 -25.83
N GLY A 52 -26.30 -6.65 -25.86
CA GLY A 52 -26.32 -7.49 -27.06
C GLY A 52 -25.06 -7.41 -27.94
N TRP A 53 -24.00 -6.72 -27.50
CA TRP A 53 -22.77 -6.64 -28.29
C TRP A 53 -22.00 -7.97 -28.25
N GLU A 54 -21.86 -8.63 -29.40
CA GLU A 54 -21.05 -9.84 -29.55
C GLU A 54 -19.57 -9.53 -29.80
N ILE A 55 -18.91 -9.02 -28.76
CA ILE A 55 -17.50 -8.64 -28.81
C ILE A 55 -16.66 -9.49 -27.88
N ASN A 56 -15.40 -9.75 -28.26
CA ASN A 56 -14.43 -10.37 -27.39
C ASN A 56 -13.91 -9.35 -26.36
N MET A 57 -13.69 -9.79 -25.12
CA MET A 57 -13.08 -8.99 -24.04
C MET A 57 -11.77 -8.32 -24.46
N LYS A 58 -10.94 -8.98 -25.29
CA LYS A 58 -9.71 -8.42 -25.85
C LYS A 58 -9.97 -7.17 -26.69
N ARG A 59 -11.05 -7.17 -27.48
CA ARG A 59 -11.47 -6.02 -28.31
C ARG A 59 -11.93 -4.85 -27.44
N THR A 60 -12.71 -5.12 -26.39
CA THR A 60 -13.12 -4.10 -25.41
C THR A 60 -11.90 -3.48 -24.73
N ARG A 61 -10.95 -4.31 -24.26
CA ARG A 61 -9.71 -3.83 -23.62
C ARG A 61 -8.88 -2.95 -24.57
N ARG A 62 -8.74 -3.36 -25.84
CA ARG A 62 -7.99 -2.61 -26.84
C ARG A 62 -8.60 -1.21 -27.06
N LEU A 63 -9.91 -1.14 -27.34
CA LEU A 63 -10.60 0.13 -27.55
C LEU A 63 -10.58 1.02 -26.29
N TYR A 64 -10.77 0.42 -25.11
CA TYR A 64 -10.72 1.13 -23.84
C TYR A 64 -9.34 1.77 -23.58
N ASN A 65 -8.26 1.09 -23.98
CA ASN A 65 -6.90 1.63 -23.90
C ASN A 65 -6.64 2.70 -24.97
N GLU A 66 -7.04 2.48 -26.22
CA GLU A 66 -6.92 3.46 -27.32
C GLU A 66 -7.66 4.76 -27.00
N LEU A 67 -8.79 4.68 -26.28
CA LEU A 67 -9.57 5.83 -25.83
C LEU A 67 -9.01 6.52 -24.57
N GLY A 68 -7.92 6.02 -23.99
CA GLY A 68 -7.30 6.62 -22.80
C GLY A 68 -8.14 6.52 -21.52
N LEU A 69 -9.12 5.61 -21.47
CA LEU A 69 -10.10 5.52 -20.37
C LEU A 69 -9.57 4.82 -19.11
N GLN A 70 -8.26 4.59 -19.03
CA GLN A 70 -7.65 3.86 -17.92
C GLN A 70 -7.85 4.61 -16.60
N LEU A 71 -8.45 3.93 -15.63
CA LEU A 71 -8.59 4.45 -14.28
C LEU A 71 -7.20 4.67 -13.69
N ARG A 72 -6.83 5.93 -13.48
CA ARG A 72 -5.63 6.26 -12.74
C ARG A 72 -5.84 5.84 -11.29
N ASN A 73 -5.04 4.89 -10.81
CA ASN A 73 -5.00 4.58 -9.38
C ASN A 73 -4.64 5.88 -8.65
N LYS A 74 -5.59 6.41 -7.86
CA LYS A 74 -5.26 7.47 -6.91
C LYS A 74 -4.29 6.85 -5.92
N THR A 75 -3.02 7.25 -5.98
CA THR A 75 -2.07 6.95 -4.92
C THR A 75 -2.70 7.40 -3.60
N PRO A 76 -2.67 6.56 -2.54
CA PRO A 76 -3.29 6.94 -1.29
C PRO A 76 -2.74 8.30 -0.85
N LYS A 77 -3.65 9.27 -0.66
CA LYS A 77 -3.36 10.68 -0.31
C LYS A 77 -2.70 10.86 1.07
N ARG A 78 -2.14 9.81 1.66
CA ARG A 78 -1.57 9.84 3.00
C ARG A 78 -0.04 9.92 2.92
N ARG A 79 0.47 11.07 2.50
CA ARG A 79 1.84 11.50 2.84
C ARG A 79 1.84 12.01 4.29
N VAL A 80 1.67 11.11 5.26
CA VAL A 80 2.00 11.42 6.68
C VAL A 80 3.51 11.22 6.83
N LYS A 81 4.30 12.05 6.16
CA LYS A 81 5.77 12.08 6.31
C LYS A 81 6.30 13.52 6.52
N ALA A 82 5.44 14.43 6.99
CA ALA A 82 5.78 15.84 7.14
C ALA A 82 5.19 16.50 8.40
N LYS A 83 4.67 15.73 9.37
CA LYS A 83 4.40 16.30 10.70
C LYS A 83 5.63 16.02 11.57
N LEU A 84 6.48 17.04 11.66
CA LEU A 84 7.48 17.25 12.70
C LEU A 84 8.45 16.08 12.92
N ARG A 85 9.42 15.92 12.01
CA ARG A 85 10.77 15.73 12.53
C ARG A 85 11.13 17.08 13.14
N GLN A 86 10.77 17.31 14.41
CA GLN A 86 11.49 18.31 15.19
C GLN A 86 12.97 18.05 14.91
N ASP A 87 13.72 19.11 14.60
CA ASP A 87 15.13 19.03 14.26
C ASP A 87 15.79 18.04 15.22
N ARG A 88 16.26 16.91 14.67
CA ARG A 88 16.89 15.88 15.47
C ARG A 88 18.13 16.52 16.05
N GLN A 89 18.06 16.94 17.32
CA GLN A 89 19.24 17.39 18.04
C GLN A 89 20.28 16.28 17.96
N GLU A 90 21.51 16.68 17.65
CA GLU A 90 22.62 15.76 17.60
C GLU A 90 22.83 15.14 18.98
N ILE A 91 22.87 13.81 19.02
CA ILE A 91 23.05 13.06 20.25
C ILE A 91 24.55 12.96 20.49
N THR A 92 25.05 13.51 21.59
CA THR A 92 26.49 13.70 21.83
C THR A 92 27.08 12.73 22.85
N HIS A 93 26.25 12.08 23.66
CA HIS A 93 26.69 11.15 24.70
C HIS A 93 25.63 10.07 24.99
N SER A 94 26.09 8.97 25.60
CA SER A 94 25.24 7.88 26.05
C SER A 94 24.21 8.34 27.08
N ASN A 95 23.08 7.64 27.16
CA ASN A 95 21.93 7.98 28.01
C ASN A 95 21.31 9.37 27.76
N GLN A 96 21.57 10.00 26.61
CA GLN A 96 20.87 11.24 26.27
C GLN A 96 19.46 10.95 25.71
N VAL A 97 19.35 10.01 24.78
CA VAL A 97 18.05 9.60 24.22
C VAL A 97 18.01 8.08 24.12
N TRP A 98 17.02 7.46 24.76
CA TRP A 98 16.71 6.06 24.52
C TRP A 98 15.59 5.95 23.49
N ALA A 99 15.69 4.99 22.58
CA ALA A 99 14.59 4.56 21.73
C ALA A 99 13.96 3.32 22.36
N MET A 100 12.64 3.37 22.54
CA MET A 100 11.86 2.28 23.09
C MET A 100 10.78 1.85 22.09
N ASP A 101 10.69 0.55 21.84
CA ASP A 101 9.74 -0.02 20.87
C ASP A 101 9.29 -1.44 21.27
N PHE A 102 8.13 -1.85 20.75
CA PHE A 102 7.60 -3.21 20.91
C PHE A 102 7.74 -4.01 19.62
N VAL A 103 8.49 -5.11 19.72
CA VAL A 103 8.55 -6.11 18.66
C VAL A 103 7.52 -7.20 18.92
N HIS A 104 6.71 -7.51 17.92
CA HIS A 104 5.76 -8.63 17.98
C HIS A 104 6.36 -9.84 17.29
N ASP A 105 6.29 -10.99 17.95
CA ASP A 105 6.78 -12.25 17.40
C ASP A 105 5.88 -13.42 17.82
N GLN A 106 6.11 -14.60 17.27
CA GLN A 106 5.37 -15.81 17.55
C GLN A 106 6.34 -16.97 17.76
N LEU A 107 6.20 -17.65 18.89
CA LEU A 107 6.97 -18.87 19.17
C LEU A 107 6.59 -19.98 18.18
N ALA A 108 7.47 -20.96 18.01
CA ALA A 108 7.21 -22.15 17.20
C ALA A 108 5.93 -22.91 17.64
N THR A 109 5.52 -22.76 18.91
CA THR A 109 4.28 -23.33 19.46
C THR A 109 3.01 -22.55 19.07
N GLY A 110 3.14 -21.48 18.27
CA GLY A 110 2.04 -20.62 17.85
C GLY A 110 1.63 -19.55 18.88
N LYS A 111 2.24 -19.55 20.07
CA LYS A 111 1.94 -18.53 21.09
C LYS A 111 2.62 -17.21 20.73
N LYS A 112 1.83 -16.13 20.66
CA LYS A 112 2.32 -14.79 20.38
C LYS A 112 3.09 -14.24 21.58
N ILE A 113 4.16 -13.51 21.30
CA ILE A 113 4.95 -12.78 22.28
C ILE A 113 5.12 -11.33 21.85
N ARG A 114 5.36 -10.48 22.84
CA ARG A 114 5.73 -9.07 22.68
C ARG A 114 7.07 -8.89 23.37
N VAL A 115 7.96 -8.14 22.74
CA VAL A 115 9.30 -7.88 23.27
C VAL A 115 9.48 -6.38 23.38
N LEU A 116 9.62 -5.88 24.60
CA LEU A 116 10.02 -4.50 24.85
C LEU A 116 11.51 -4.38 24.59
N THR A 117 11.88 -3.50 23.67
CA THR A 117 13.28 -3.19 23.35
C THR A 117 13.58 -1.76 23.75
N ILE A 118 14.68 -1.56 24.47
CA ILE A 118 15.20 -0.25 24.86
C ILE A 118 16.63 -0.19 24.33
N VAL A 119 16.92 0.82 23.51
CA VAL A 119 18.23 1.02 22.88
C VAL A 119 18.68 2.46 23.07
N ASP A 120 19.90 2.63 23.57
CA ASP A 120 20.57 3.92 23.57
C ASP A 120 20.90 4.32 22.13
N THR A 121 20.38 5.47 21.71
CA THR A 121 20.52 5.96 20.34
C THR A 121 21.94 6.42 19.99
N HIS A 122 22.76 6.76 20.99
CA HIS A 122 24.17 7.12 20.82
C HIS A 122 25.05 5.87 20.73
N SER A 123 25.08 5.10 21.81
CA SER A 123 26.04 3.99 21.97
C SER A 123 25.62 2.70 21.26
N ARG A 124 24.35 2.59 20.84
CA ARG A 124 23.72 1.35 20.35
C ARG A 124 23.68 0.22 21.38
N TYR A 125 24.04 0.51 22.63
CA TYR A 125 23.82 -0.39 23.73
C TYR A 125 22.31 -0.61 23.94
N SER A 126 21.92 -1.83 24.29
CA SER A 126 20.51 -2.21 24.51
C SER A 126 20.31 -2.53 26.00
N PRO A 127 19.92 -1.54 26.82
CA PRO A 127 19.73 -1.76 28.26
C PRO A 127 18.68 -2.81 28.61
N ALA A 128 17.66 -3.01 27.76
CA ALA A 128 16.68 -4.07 27.96
C ALA A 128 16.15 -4.66 26.65
N THR A 129 15.96 -5.97 26.71
CA THR A 129 15.16 -6.77 25.80
C THR A 129 14.32 -7.69 26.66
N ASP A 130 13.07 -7.30 26.91
CA ASP A 130 12.17 -8.00 27.83
C ASP A 130 11.04 -8.68 27.03
N PRO A 131 11.05 -10.02 26.87
CA PRO A 131 10.01 -10.76 26.17
C PRO A 131 8.89 -11.22 27.13
N ARG A 132 7.63 -10.92 26.81
CA ARG A 132 6.44 -11.37 27.57
C ARG A 132 5.30 -11.82 26.65
N PHE A 133 4.43 -12.67 27.18
CA PHE A 133 3.22 -13.10 26.46
C PHE A 133 2.11 -12.05 26.47
N ASN A 134 2.03 -11.28 27.55
CA ASN A 134 1.14 -10.14 27.70
C ASN A 134 1.95 -8.99 28.31
N TYR A 135 1.67 -7.77 27.88
CA TYR A 135 2.35 -6.58 28.35
C TYR A 135 1.31 -5.56 28.84
N ARG A 136 1.44 -5.13 30.10
CA ARG A 136 0.69 -4.03 30.69
C ARG A 136 1.61 -2.83 30.91
N GLY A 137 1.05 -1.64 31.15
CA GLY A 137 1.83 -0.44 31.47
C GLY A 137 2.74 -0.62 32.68
N GLU A 138 2.25 -1.30 33.72
CA GLU A 138 3.02 -1.64 34.93
C GLU A 138 4.30 -2.44 34.62
N ASP A 139 4.26 -3.36 33.66
CA ASP A 139 5.44 -4.15 33.25
C ASP A 139 6.51 -3.26 32.61
N VAL A 140 6.10 -2.24 31.85
CA VAL A 140 7.02 -1.28 31.21
C VAL A 140 7.72 -0.45 32.27
N VAL A 141 6.97 0.05 33.27
CA VAL A 141 7.52 0.83 34.39
C VAL A 141 8.54 0.00 35.16
N GLN A 142 8.22 -1.25 35.51
CA GLN A 142 9.14 -2.14 36.22
C GLN A 142 10.44 -2.38 35.44
N THR A 143 10.35 -2.60 34.13
CA THR A 143 11.54 -2.79 33.29
C THR A 143 12.37 -1.51 33.20
N LEU A 144 11.73 -0.34 33.05
CA LEU A 144 12.44 0.95 33.07
C LEU A 144 13.12 1.21 34.41
N GLU A 145 12.44 1.00 35.54
CA GLU A 145 13.03 1.20 36.87
C GLU A 145 14.26 0.32 37.10
N ARG A 146 14.15 -0.98 36.74
CA ARG A 146 15.26 -1.92 36.88
C ARG A 146 16.47 -1.46 36.08
N VAL A 147 16.26 -1.11 34.82
CA VAL A 147 17.32 -0.69 33.91
C VAL A 147 17.94 0.64 34.34
N CYS A 148 17.12 1.62 34.72
CA CYS A 148 17.62 2.93 35.15
C CYS A 148 18.48 2.83 36.42
N ARG A 149 18.23 1.84 37.30
CA ARG A 149 19.10 1.58 38.46
C ARG A 149 20.47 1.02 38.07
N GLU A 150 20.55 0.25 36.99
CA GLU A 150 21.79 -0.38 36.52
C GLU A 150 22.64 0.56 35.65
N VAL A 151 22.01 1.26 34.71
CA VAL A 151 22.70 2.00 33.64
C VAL A 151 22.56 3.52 33.77
N GLY A 152 21.75 3.99 34.71
CA GLY A 152 21.38 5.40 34.87
C GLY A 152 20.13 5.80 34.06
N TYR A 153 19.64 7.02 34.31
CA TYR A 153 18.41 7.53 33.70
C TYR A 153 18.71 8.26 32.38
N PRO A 154 17.92 8.04 31.32
CA PRO A 154 18.05 8.81 30.11
C PRO A 154 17.51 10.23 30.28
N LYS A 155 18.04 11.20 29.52
CA LYS A 155 17.44 12.55 29.49
C LYS A 155 16.08 12.59 28.80
N SER A 156 15.85 11.69 27.84
CA SER A 156 14.56 11.54 27.17
C SER A 156 14.38 10.13 26.61
N ILE A 157 13.13 9.67 26.53
CA ILE A 157 12.77 8.41 25.89
C ILE A 157 11.91 8.73 24.68
N ARG A 158 12.33 8.25 23.51
CA ARG A 158 11.54 8.31 22.30
C ARG A 158 10.79 7.00 22.13
N VAL A 159 9.48 7.13 22.05
CA VAL A 159 8.55 6.03 21.83
C VAL A 159 7.88 6.26 20.49
N ASP A 160 7.83 5.24 19.64
CA ASP A 160 7.06 5.34 18.40
C ASP A 160 5.57 5.18 18.71
N ASN A 161 4.74 6.06 18.13
CA ASN A 161 3.28 6.16 18.35
C ASN A 161 2.47 4.99 17.74
N GLY A 162 2.95 3.76 17.91
CA GLY A 162 2.13 2.57 17.70
C GLY A 162 0.91 2.60 18.63
N SER A 163 -0.20 2.02 18.20
CA SER A 163 -1.41 1.89 19.04
C SER A 163 -1.15 1.25 20.42
N GLU A 164 -0.03 0.54 20.54
CA GLU A 164 0.48 -0.11 21.74
C GLU A 164 0.83 0.89 22.87
N PHE A 165 1.29 2.09 22.54
CA PHE A 165 1.63 3.14 23.52
C PHE A 165 0.51 4.17 23.73
N ILE A 166 -0.52 4.14 22.87
CA ILE A 166 -1.67 5.07 22.88
C ILE A 166 -2.90 4.44 23.58
N SER A 167 -2.85 3.15 23.91
CA SER A 167 -3.83 2.56 24.86
C SER A 167 -3.65 3.23 26.22
N LYS A 168 -4.76 3.54 26.90
CA LYS A 168 -4.89 4.35 28.12
C LYS A 168 -4.17 3.79 29.38
N ASP A 169 -3.17 2.93 29.22
CA ASP A 169 -2.43 2.29 30.31
C ASP A 169 -1.19 3.09 30.74
N LEU A 170 -0.93 4.23 30.10
CA LEU A 170 0.19 5.15 30.41
C LEU A 170 -0.25 6.51 30.98
N ASP A 171 -1.56 6.76 31.11
CA ASP A 171 -2.09 7.89 31.88
C ASP A 171 -2.30 7.44 33.34
N LEU A 172 -1.28 7.68 34.18
CA LEU A 172 -1.43 7.81 35.63
C LEU A 172 -1.41 9.30 35.99
#